data_AF-A0A847WW87-F1
#
_entry.id   AF-A0A847WW87-F1
#
_cell.length_a   1.000
_cell.length_b   1.000
_cell.length_c   1.000
_cell.angle_alpha   90.00
_cell.angle_beta   90.00
_cell.angle_gamma   90.00
#
_symmetry.space_group_name_H-M   'P 1'
#
loop_
_entity.id
_entity.type
_entity.pdbx_description
1 polymer ?
#
loop_
_entity_poly.entity_id
_entity_poly.type
_entity_poly.pdbx_seq_one_letter_code
_entity_poly.pdbx_strand_id
1 'polypeptide(L)'
;MSQFTLNLIVIGLSFALYIGIAIWARAGSTAEFYAANRGVGPVMNGMATAADWMSAASFISMAGLIAFTGYDNSTYLMGWTGGYVLLALLLAPYLRKFGKFT
;
A
#
# COMPACT_ATOMS: atom_id res chain seq x y z
N MET A 1 1.82 -33.18 -2.56
CA MET A 1 1.28 -32.09 -3.41
C MET A 1 2.46 -31.41 -4.08
N SER A 2 2.41 -31.13 -5.38
CA SER A 2 3.56 -30.51 -6.08
C SER A 2 3.68 -29.02 -5.77
N GLN A 3 4.89 -28.45 -5.89
CA GLN A 3 5.12 -27.00 -5.72
C GLN A 3 4.26 -26.18 -6.68
N PHE A 4 4.10 -26.65 -7.92
CA PHE A 4 3.24 -26.00 -8.91
C PHE A 4 1.78 -25.94 -8.45
N THR A 5 1.24 -27.07 -7.94
CA THR A 5 -0.13 -27.12 -7.41
C THR A 5 -0.29 -26.21 -6.19
N LEU A 6 0.70 -26.17 -5.30
CA LEU A 6 0.66 -25.29 -4.13
C LEU A 6 0.67 -23.80 -4.52
N ASN A 7 1.49 -23.41 -5.49
CA ASN A 7 1.53 -22.04 -6.00
C ASN A 7 0.17 -21.62 -6.58
N LEU A 8 -0.45 -22.47 -7.39
CA LEU A 8 -1.77 -22.19 -7.96
C LEU A 8 -2.83 -22.02 -6.89
N ILE A 9 -2.82 -22.87 -5.85
CA ILE A 9 -3.77 -22.78 -4.74
C ILE A 9 -3.57 -21.46 -3.97
N VAL A 10 -2.34 -21.12 -3.59
CA VAL A 10 -2.06 -19.91 -2.81
C VAL A 10 -2.44 -18.65 -3.59
N ILE A 11 -2.01 -18.57 -4.85
CA ILE A 11 -2.33 -17.44 -5.72
C ILE A 11 -3.85 -17.37 -5.92
N GLY A 12 -4.47 -18.47 -6.34
CA GLY A 12 -5.92 -18.52 -6.58
C GLY A 12 -6.74 -18.11 -5.35
N LEU A 13 -6.39 -18.63 -4.17
CA LEU A 13 -7.07 -18.28 -2.92
C LEU A 13 -6.85 -16.82 -2.52
N SER A 14 -5.65 -16.26 -2.72
CA SER A 14 -5.42 -14.83 -2.44
C SER A 14 -6.29 -13.92 -3.32
N PHE A 15 -6.39 -14.21 -4.62
CA PHE A 15 -7.25 -13.45 -5.53
C PHE A 15 -8.73 -13.62 -5.17
N ALA A 16 -9.17 -14.86 -4.91
CA ALA A 16 -10.54 -15.14 -4.50
C ALA A 16 -10.92 -14.41 -3.22
N LEU A 17 -10.01 -14.35 -2.23
CA LEU A 17 -10.23 -13.61 -0.98
C LEU A 17 -10.41 -12.11 -1.25
N TYR A 18 -9.48 -11.48 -1.98
CA TYR A 18 -9.58 -10.04 -2.26
C TYR A 18 -10.80 -9.68 -3.11
N ILE A 19 -11.15 -10.51 -4.10
CA ILE A 19 -12.38 -10.33 -4.89
C ILE A 19 -13.62 -10.49 -4.00
N GLY A 20 -13.64 -11.49 -3.12
CA GLY A 20 -14.71 -11.69 -2.15
C GLY A 20 -14.90 -10.47 -1.23
N ILE A 21 -13.81 -9.92 -0.70
CA ILE A 21 -13.82 -8.67 0.09
C ILE A 21 -14.35 -7.51 -0.76
N ALA A 22 -13.90 -7.35 -2.01
CA ALA A 22 -14.34 -6.26 -2.88
C ALA A 22 -15.84 -6.33 -3.23
N ILE A 23 -16.40 -7.53 -3.35
CA ILE A 23 -17.84 -7.73 -3.57
C ILE A 23 -18.62 -7.43 -2.28
N TRP A 24 -18.12 -7.89 -1.13
CA TRP A 24 -18.78 -7.71 0.17
C TRP A 24 -18.75 -6.25 0.66
N ALA A 25 -17.64 -5.55 0.48
CA ALA A 25 -17.41 -4.17 0.94
C ALA A 25 -17.67 -3.13 -0.17
N ARG A 26 -18.64 -3.38 -1.05
CA ARG A 26 -18.93 -2.49 -2.18
C ARG A 26 -19.48 -1.15 -1.68
N ALA A 27 -18.81 -0.06 -2.03
CA ALA A 27 -19.23 1.29 -1.68
C ALA A 27 -20.53 1.69 -2.38
N GLY A 28 -21.45 2.33 -1.64
CA GLY A 28 -22.73 2.84 -2.15
C GLY A 28 -22.69 4.30 -2.61
N SER A 29 -21.60 5.03 -2.31
CA SER A 29 -21.44 6.44 -2.70
C SER A 29 -19.99 6.79 -3.04
N THR A 30 -19.79 7.93 -3.71
CA THR A 30 -18.45 8.46 -4.01
C THR A 30 -17.66 8.81 -2.74
N ALA A 31 -18.33 9.39 -1.73
CA ALA A 31 -17.70 9.74 -0.45
C ALA A 31 -17.23 8.49 0.33
N GLU A 32 -18.00 7.41 0.26
CA GLU A 32 -17.61 6.12 0.82
C GLU A 32 -16.44 5.51 0.03
N PHE A 33 -16.49 5.56 -1.30
CA PHE A 33 -15.45 4.99 -2.15
C PHE A 33 -14.10 5.72 -2.01
N TYR A 34 -14.10 7.05 -1.96
CA TYR A 34 -12.86 7.85 -1.93
C TYR A 34 -12.34 8.14 -0.53
N ALA A 35 -13.22 8.29 0.46
CA ALA A 35 -12.85 8.74 1.80
C ALA A 35 -13.35 7.83 2.92
N ALA A 36 -13.96 6.68 2.61
CA ALA A 36 -14.56 5.77 3.59
C ALA A 36 -15.48 6.52 4.58
N ASN A 37 -16.22 7.53 4.09
CA ASN A 37 -17.04 8.44 4.90
C ASN A 37 -16.30 9.10 6.09
N ARG A 38 -14.97 9.19 6.02
CA ARG A 38 -14.08 9.63 7.11
C ARG A 38 -14.22 8.81 8.40
N GLY A 39 -14.71 7.58 8.30
CA GLY A 39 -14.91 6.69 9.45
C GLY A 39 -13.63 5.95 9.88
N VAL A 40 -12.59 5.92 9.05
CA VAL A 40 -11.34 5.22 9.35
C VAL A 40 -10.44 6.11 10.22
N GLY A 41 -10.02 5.58 11.37
CA GLY A 41 -9.12 6.28 12.29
C GLY A 41 -7.75 6.59 11.69
N PRO A 42 -7.02 7.58 12.23
CA PRO A 42 -5.75 8.04 11.67
C PRO A 42 -4.67 6.95 11.63
N VAL A 43 -4.60 6.08 12.64
CA VAL A 43 -3.62 4.97 12.68
C VAL A 43 -3.89 3.95 11.58
N MET A 44 -5.15 3.54 11.41
CA MET A 44 -5.55 2.60 10.34
C MET A 44 -5.30 3.18 8.96
N ASN A 45 -5.63 4.46 8.75
CA ASN A 45 -5.31 5.16 7.51
C ASN A 45 -3.80 5.21 7.26
N GLY A 46 -2.99 5.49 8.29
CA GLY A 46 -1.53 5.48 8.20
C GLY A 46 -0.98 4.10 7.83
N MET A 47 -1.50 3.03 8.42
CA MET A 47 -1.11 1.66 8.07
C MET A 47 -1.52 1.26 6.66
N ALA A 48 -2.75 1.60 6.23
CA ALA A 48 -3.18 1.35 4.85
C ALA A 48 -2.28 2.07 3.84
N THR A 49 -1.97 3.33 4.13
CA THR A 49 -1.06 4.15 3.32
C THR A 49 0.36 3.55 3.26
N ALA A 50 0.89 3.06 4.40
CA ALA A 50 2.19 2.39 4.45
C ALA A 50 2.20 1.04 3.71
N ALA A 51 1.10 0.29 3.75
CA ALA A 51 0.94 -0.95 3.01
C ALA A 51 0.91 -0.71 1.50
N ASP A 52 0.19 0.31 1.03
CA ASP A 52 0.16 0.70 -0.38
C ASP A 52 1.52 1.21 -0.86
N TRP A 53 2.28 1.89 0.01
CA TRP A 53 3.66 2.27 -0.25
C TRP A 53 4.56 1.02 -0.44
N MET A 54 4.28 -0.09 0.25
CA MET A 54 4.98 -1.37 0.10
C MET A 54 4.41 -2.26 -1.00
N SER A 55 4.71 -1.90 -2.25
CA SER A 55 4.40 -2.75 -3.41
C SER A 55 5.39 -3.92 -3.59
N ALA A 56 4.94 -4.97 -4.30
CA ALA A 56 5.80 -6.10 -4.67
C ALA A 56 7.05 -5.66 -5.46
N ALA A 57 6.91 -4.67 -6.35
CA ALA A 57 8.03 -4.10 -7.09
C ALA A 57 9.09 -3.53 -6.13
N SER A 58 8.66 -2.82 -5.09
CA SER A 58 9.55 -2.23 -4.09
C SER A 58 10.30 -3.29 -3.29
N PHE A 59 9.59 -4.34 -2.86
CA PHE A 59 10.19 -5.45 -2.13
C PHE A 59 11.23 -6.19 -2.97
N ILE A 60 10.86 -6.60 -4.19
CA ILE A 60 11.75 -7.35 -5.09
C ILE A 60 12.94 -6.48 -5.51
N SER A 61 12.72 -5.21 -5.83
CA SER A 61 13.80 -4.28 -6.21
C SER A 61 14.77 -4.06 -5.07
N MET A 62 14.29 -3.92 -3.83
CA MET A 62 15.17 -3.75 -2.67
C MET A 62 15.97 -5.03 -2.38
N ALA A 63 15.33 -6.20 -2.44
CA ALA A 63 16.01 -7.48 -2.28
C ALA A 63 17.08 -7.68 -3.37
N GLY A 64 16.76 -7.36 -4.62
CA GLY A 64 17.70 -7.39 -5.74
C GLY A 64 18.87 -6.44 -5.54
N LEU A 65 18.59 -5.16 -5.21
CA LEU A 65 19.63 -4.17 -4.97
C LEU A 65 20.59 -4.65 -3.88
N ILE A 66 20.10 -5.03 -2.71
CA ILE A 66 20.95 -5.53 -1.62
C ILE A 66 21.75 -6.77 -2.03
N ALA A 67 21.13 -7.70 -2.76
CA ALA A 67 21.82 -8.92 -3.21
C ALA A 67 23.00 -8.64 -4.14
N PHE A 68 22.92 -7.60 -4.98
CA PHE A 68 23.97 -7.27 -5.95
C PHE A 68 24.94 -6.18 -5.49
N THR A 69 24.50 -5.26 -4.62
CA THR A 69 25.28 -4.06 -4.25
C THR A 69 25.55 -3.93 -2.75
N GLY A 70 25.03 -4.85 -1.93
CA GLY A 70 25.30 -4.93 -0.49
C GLY A 70 24.38 -4.06 0.37
N TYR A 71 24.53 -4.21 1.69
CA TYR A 71 23.64 -3.66 2.71
C TYR A 71 23.62 -2.11 2.78
N ASP A 72 24.70 -1.44 2.39
CA ASP A 72 24.78 0.03 2.43
C ASP A 72 23.69 0.71 1.59
N ASN A 73 23.16 0.00 0.59
CA ASN A 73 22.05 0.45 -0.23
C ASN A 73 20.69 0.42 0.49
N SER A 74 20.61 -0.11 1.72
CA SER A 74 19.44 0.05 2.59
C SER A 74 19.14 1.51 2.92
N THR A 75 20.10 2.41 2.74
CA THR A 75 19.88 3.86 2.82
C THR A 75 18.86 4.37 1.81
N TYR A 76 18.69 3.73 0.64
CA TYR A 76 17.62 4.05 -0.30
C TYR A 76 16.23 3.82 0.30
N LEU A 77 16.06 2.74 1.08
CA LEU A 77 14.81 2.47 1.80
C LEU A 77 14.51 3.61 2.77
N MET A 78 15.49 3.98 3.60
CA MET A 78 15.34 5.07 4.57
C MET A 78 15.04 6.41 3.90
N GLY A 79 15.76 6.75 2.82
CA GLY A 79 15.57 8.00 2.09
C GLY A 79 14.18 8.09 1.46
N TRP A 80 13.72 7.01 0.83
CA TRP A 80 12.40 6.97 0.21
C TRP A 80 11.26 6.97 1.23
N THR A 81 11.35 6.18 2.31
CA THR A 81 10.37 6.23 3.41
C THR A 81 10.33 7.61 4.06
N GLY A 82 11.50 8.21 4.32
CA GLY A 82 11.60 9.56 4.86
C GLY A 82 10.93 10.60 3.95
N GLY A 83 11.20 10.53 2.64
CA GLY A 83 10.55 11.37 1.64
C GLY A 83 9.02 11.23 1.64
N TYR A 84 8.51 10.02 1.85
CA TYR A 84 7.08 9.78 1.97
C TYR A 84 6.46 10.48 3.19
N VAL A 85 7.13 10.43 4.35
CA VAL A 85 6.71 11.17 5.55
C VAL A 85 6.72 12.68 5.31
N LEU A 86 7.76 13.19 4.66
CA LEU A 86 7.86 14.62 4.32
C LEU A 86 6.70 15.04 3.40
N LEU A 87 6.37 14.26 2.38
CA LEU A 87 5.23 14.52 1.51
C LEU A 87 3.91 14.51 2.30
N ALA A 88 3.72 13.54 3.19
CA ALA A 88 2.51 13.46 4.02
C ALA A 88 2.36 14.67 4.94
N LEU A 89 3.44 15.21 5.51
CA LEU A 89 3.41 16.35 6.42
C LEU A 89 3.38 17.70 5.69
N LEU A 90 4.09 17.82 4.57
CA LEU A 90 4.33 19.10 3.89
C LEU A 90 3.44 19.34 2.68
N LEU A 91 2.83 18.30 2.09
CA LEU A 91 1.97 18.45 0.91
C LEU A 91 0.51 18.14 1.23
N ALA A 92 0.24 17.02 1.92
CA ALA A 92 -1.14 16.58 2.17
C ALA A 92 -2.03 17.61 2.90
N PRO A 93 -1.54 18.40 3.89
CA PRO A 93 -2.37 19.42 4.54
C PRO A 93 -2.80 20.54 3.59
N TYR A 94 -1.95 20.92 2.64
CA TYR A 94 -2.29 21.94 1.65
C TYR A 94 -3.30 21.41 0.65
N LEU A 95 -3.10 20.20 0.12
CA LEU A 95 -4.05 19.57 -0.78
C LEU A 95 -5.45 19.42 -0.16
N ARG A 96 -5.52 19.12 1.14
CA ARG A 96 -6.78 19.12 1.90
C ARG A 96 -7.43 20.51 1.97
N LYS A 97 -6.65 21.57 2.17
CA LYS A 97 -7.15 22.96 2.21
C LYS A 97 -7.69 23.43 0.85
N PHE A 98 -7.17 22.92 -0.26
CA PHE A 98 -7.61 23.27 -1.61
C PHE A 98 -8.92 22.60 -2.05
N GLY A 99 -9.50 21.71 -1.24
CA GLY A 99 -10.82 21.11 -1.52
C GLY A 99 -10.88 20.17 -2.73
N LYS A 100 -9.74 19.86 -3.37
CA LYS A 100 -9.66 18.96 -4.54
C LYS A 100 -9.55 17.48 -4.19
N PHE A 101 -9.33 17.15 -2.92
CA PHE A 101 -9.05 15.78 -2.46
C PHE A 101 -9.91 15.40 -1.23
N THR A 102 -11.17 15.86 -1.19
CA THR A 102 -12.15 15.52 -0.15
C THR A 102 -13.44 14.99 -0.73
#